data_AF-R5R0G1-F1
#
_entry.id   AF-R5R0G1-F1
#
_cell.length_a   1.000
_cell.length_b   1.000
_cell.length_c   1.000
_cell.angle_alpha   90.00
_cell.angle_beta   90.00
_cell.angle_gamma   90.00
#
_symmetry.space_group_name_H-M   'P 1'
#
loop_
_entity.id
_entity.type
_entity.pdbx_description
1 polymer ?
#
loop_
_entity_poly.entity_id
_entity_poly.type
_entity_poly.pdbx_seq_one_letter_code
_entity_poly.pdbx_strand_id
1 'polypeptide(L)'
;MNPSKIANTFAGERQMIYSNKTISNHIDYLADAFLISKASRYDIKGRKYIGANLKYYFADLGLRNARLNFRQQESTHIMENIVYNELLIRGYKFPFERR
;
A
#
# COMPACT_ATOMS: atom_id res chain seq x y z
N MET A 1 -2.50 3.34 1.92
CA MET A 1 -2.26 4.44 0.96
C MET A 1 -3.60 5.10 0.67
N ASN A 2 -3.73 6.42 0.81
CA ASN A 2 -5.01 7.12 0.62
C ASN A 2 -4.88 8.06 -0.60
N PRO A 3 -5.65 7.81 -1.69
CA PRO A 3 -5.57 8.60 -2.91
C PRO A 3 -5.73 10.10 -2.71
N SER A 4 -6.68 10.53 -1.86
CA SER A 4 -6.92 11.96 -1.58
C SER A 4 -5.74 12.62 -0.88
N LYS A 5 -5.07 11.91 0.06
CA LYS A 5 -3.87 12.46 0.71
C LYS A 5 -2.73 12.62 -0.29
N ILE A 6 -2.52 11.62 -1.14
CA ILE A 6 -1.48 11.64 -2.17
C ILE A 6 -1.74 12.75 -3.18
N ALA A 7 -2.99 12.91 -3.65
CA ALA A 7 -3.39 14.00 -4.55
C ALA A 7 -3.08 15.36 -3.95
N ASN A 8 -3.44 15.59 -2.70
CA ASN A 8 -3.20 16.85 -1.99
C ASN A 8 -1.70 17.13 -1.83
N THR A 9 -0.88 16.11 -1.55
CA THR A 9 0.59 16.26 -1.50
C THR A 9 1.16 16.67 -2.86
N PHE A 10 0.74 16.04 -3.96
CA PHE A 10 1.20 16.42 -5.30
C PHE A 10 0.76 17.85 -5.69
N ALA A 11 -0.46 18.23 -5.34
CA ALA A 11 -0.97 19.58 -5.60
C ALA A 11 -0.18 20.63 -4.80
N GLY A 12 0.11 20.37 -3.53
CA GLY A 12 0.85 21.30 -2.68
C GLY A 12 2.34 21.41 -3.01
N GLU A 13 3.06 20.29 -3.01
CA GLU A 13 4.53 20.28 -3.13
C GLU A 13 5.01 20.41 -4.57
N ARG A 14 4.25 19.88 -5.53
CA ARG A 14 4.67 19.79 -6.94
C ARG A 14 3.80 20.60 -7.89
N GLN A 15 2.76 21.27 -7.39
CA GLN A 15 1.81 22.05 -8.20
C GLN A 15 1.18 21.22 -9.34
N MET A 16 1.06 19.90 -9.13
CA MET A 16 0.48 18.96 -10.11
C MET A 16 -0.85 18.42 -9.58
N ILE A 17 -1.91 18.60 -10.37
CA ILE A 17 -3.26 18.18 -9.98
C ILE A 17 -3.54 16.80 -10.58
N TYR A 18 -3.69 15.81 -9.71
CA TYR A 18 -4.11 14.46 -10.08
C TYR A 18 -5.50 14.18 -9.55
N SER A 19 -6.33 13.51 -10.35
CA SER A 19 -7.62 13.02 -9.86
C SER A 19 -7.43 11.83 -8.91
N ASN A 20 -8.30 11.69 -7.91
CA ASN A 20 -8.31 10.52 -7.03
C ASN A 20 -8.41 9.20 -7.82
N LYS A 21 -9.14 9.21 -8.94
CA LYS A 21 -9.28 8.05 -9.82
C LYS A 21 -7.95 7.65 -10.44
N THR A 22 -7.17 8.62 -10.93
CA THR A 22 -5.84 8.38 -11.51
C THR A 22 -4.89 7.75 -10.50
N ILE A 23 -4.86 8.28 -9.27
CA ILE A 23 -3.99 7.76 -8.21
C ILE A 23 -4.42 6.36 -7.78
N SER A 24 -5.73 6.11 -7.64
CA SER A 24 -6.24 4.76 -7.36
C SER A 24 -5.80 3.77 -8.44
N ASN A 25 -5.96 4.11 -9.72
CA ASN A 25 -5.53 3.25 -10.82
C ASN A 25 -4.02 2.95 -10.75
N HIS A 26 -3.18 3.92 -10.39
CA HIS A 26 -1.75 3.68 -10.24
C HIS A 26 -1.43 2.75 -9.07
N ILE A 27 -2.15 2.86 -7.95
CA ILE A 27 -2.03 1.93 -6.83
C ILE A 27 -2.44 0.52 -7.27
N ASP A 28 -3.52 0.40 -8.04
CA ASP A 28 -3.98 -0.87 -8.59
C ASP A 28 -2.94 -1.48 -9.53
N TYR A 29 -2.34 -0.69 -10.44
CA TYR A 29 -1.24 -1.16 -11.30
C TYR A 29 -0.02 -1.64 -10.53
N LEU A 30 0.33 -0.98 -9.41
CA LEU A 30 1.42 -1.45 -8.54
C LEU A 30 1.09 -2.76 -7.85
N ALA A 31 -0.19 -2.97 -7.50
CA ALA A 31 -0.65 -4.22 -6.91
C ALA A 31 -0.66 -5.34 -7.96
N ASP A 32 -1.15 -5.07 -9.17
CA ASP A 32 -1.17 -6.00 -10.30
C ASP A 32 0.26 -6.38 -10.76
N ALA A 33 1.21 -5.44 -10.64
CA ALA A 33 2.63 -5.68 -10.89
C ALA A 33 3.35 -6.44 -9.75
N PHE A 34 2.62 -6.89 -8.72
CA PHE A 34 3.15 -7.58 -7.53
C PHE A 34 4.19 -6.79 -6.72
N LEU A 35 4.26 -5.46 -6.90
CA LEU A 35 5.18 -4.60 -6.15
C LEU A 35 4.65 -4.32 -4.74
N ILE A 36 3.33 -4.24 -4.61
CA ILE A 36 2.64 -4.03 -3.35
C ILE A 36 1.51 -5.04 -3.16
N SER A 37 1.24 -5.40 -1.91
CA SER A 37 0.11 -6.23 -1.52
C SER A 37 -0.86 -5.45 -0.63
N LYS A 38 -2.15 -5.68 -0.85
CA LYS A 38 -3.23 -5.07 -0.07
C LYS A 38 -3.53 -5.92 1.16
N ALA A 39 -3.44 -5.31 2.34
CA ALA A 39 -3.90 -5.91 3.58
C ALA A 39 -5.35 -5.55 3.85
N SER A 40 -6.22 -6.54 3.72
CA SER A 40 -7.63 -6.43 4.09
C SER A 40 -7.80 -6.49 5.61
N ARG A 41 -8.68 -5.64 6.14
CA ARG A 41 -9.03 -5.67 7.57
C ARG A 41 -9.94 -6.87 7.86
N TYR A 42 -9.59 -7.64 8.88
CA TYR A 42 -10.35 -8.83 9.28
C TYR A 42 -11.73 -8.49 9.88
N ASP A 43 -11.84 -7.36 10.57
CA ASP A 43 -13.03 -6.99 11.36
C ASP A 43 -14.00 -6.02 10.64
N ILE A 44 -14.05 -6.07 9.30
CA ILE A 44 -15.00 -5.24 8.54
C ILE A 44 -16.04 -6.16 7.91
N LYS A 45 -17.31 -5.96 8.27
CA LYS A 45 -18.47 -6.67 7.68
C LYS A 45 -19.38 -5.69 6.94
N GLY A 46 -19.93 -6.10 5.79
CA GLY A 46 -20.96 -5.36 5.05
C GLY A 46 -20.47 -4.10 4.30
N ARG A 47 -21.34 -3.11 4.11
CA ARG A 47 -21.10 -1.89 3.28
C ARG A 47 -19.93 -0.99 3.75
N LYS A 48 -19.29 -1.30 4.88
CA LYS A 48 -18.13 -0.59 5.43
C LYS A 48 -16.81 -0.80 4.65
N TYR A 49 -16.80 -1.68 3.64
CA TYR A 49 -15.65 -1.78 2.73
C TYR A 49 -15.48 -0.55 1.83
N ILE A 50 -16.57 0.15 1.51
CA ILE A 50 -16.57 1.31 0.63
C ILE A 50 -16.02 2.51 1.43
N GLY A 51 -14.74 2.83 1.24
CA GLY A 51 -14.08 3.96 1.89
C GLY A 51 -13.15 3.62 3.06
N ALA A 52 -12.97 2.34 3.40
CA ALA A 52 -12.01 1.97 4.43
C ALA A 52 -10.56 2.26 3.99
N ASN A 53 -9.76 2.87 4.87
CA ASN A 53 -8.34 3.07 4.61
C ASN A 53 -7.61 1.72 4.65
N LEU A 54 -7.19 1.26 3.47
CA LEU A 54 -6.48 0.02 3.25
C LEU A 54 -4.98 0.22 3.46
N LYS A 55 -4.36 -0.75 4.17
CA LYS A 55 -2.90 -0.81 4.30
C LYS A 55 -2.32 -1.55 3.11
N TYR A 56 -1.20 -1.04 2.61
CA TYR A 56 -0.45 -1.63 1.50
C TYR A 56 0.98 -1.84 1.96
N TYR A 57 1.53 -2.99 1.59
CA TYR A 57 2.82 -3.50 2.03
C TYR A 57 3.67 -3.85 0.81
N PHE A 58 4.97 -3.56 0.84
CA PHE A 58 5.85 -3.85 -0.30
C PHE A 58 6.27 -5.31 -0.26
N ALA A 59 6.24 -5.97 -1.43
CA ALA A 59 6.70 -7.34 -1.57
C ALA A 59 8.18 -7.48 -1.20
N ASP A 60 9.01 -6.50 -1.57
CA ASP A 60 10.44 -6.46 -1.28
C ASP A 60 10.85 -5.09 -0.69
N LEU A 61 11.44 -5.11 0.50
CA LEU A 61 11.93 -3.91 1.19
C LEU A 61 13.23 -3.37 0.61
N GLY A 62 14.07 -4.24 0.04
CA GLY A 62 15.30 -3.87 -0.64
C GLY A 62 15.01 -3.02 -1.87
N LEU A 63 14.08 -3.45 -2.73
CA LEU A 63 13.63 -2.68 -3.91
C LEU A 63 13.07 -1.31 -3.51
N ARG A 64 12.22 -1.28 -2.47
CA ARG A 64 11.69 -0.03 -1.90
C ARG A 64 12.80 0.91 -1.42
N ASN A 65 13.78 0.37 -0.69
CA ASN A 65 14.86 1.15 -0.09
C ASN A 65 15.86 1.66 -1.13
N ALA A 66 16.19 0.83 -2.13
CA ALA A 66 17.02 1.22 -3.26
C ALA A 66 16.42 2.43 -3.99
N ARG A 67 15.10 2.41 -4.22
CA ARG A 67 14.42 3.54 -4.89
C ARG A 67 14.47 4.85 -4.10
N LEU A 68 14.56 4.77 -2.77
CA LEU A 68 14.63 5.92 -1.85
C LEU A 68 16.05 6.29 -1.45
N ASN A 69 17.06 5.69 -2.09
CA ASN A 69 18.49 5.88 -1.77
C ASN A 69 18.79 5.65 -0.28
N PHE A 70 18.04 4.75 0.38
CA PHE A 70 18.19 4.43 1.81
C PHE A 70 18.06 5.63 2.78
N ARG A 71 17.54 6.77 2.33
CA ARG A 71 17.50 8.01 3.14
C ARG A 71 16.41 8.02 4.21
N GLN A 72 15.34 7.24 4.02
CA GLN A 72 14.18 7.27 4.90
C GLN A 72 14.03 5.94 5.66
N GLN A 73 14.41 5.97 6.94
CA GLN A 73 14.28 4.88 7.89
C GLN A 73 13.08 5.11 8.82
N GLU A 74 11.90 4.71 8.37
CA GLU A 74 10.72 4.58 9.23
C GLU A 74 10.70 3.17 9.83
N SER A 75 11.43 2.97 10.93
CA SER A 75 11.65 1.63 11.53
C SER A 75 10.35 0.88 11.82
N THR A 76 9.34 1.57 12.34
CA THR A 76 8.01 1.00 12.63
C THR A 76 7.33 0.45 11.37
N HIS A 77 7.33 1.23 10.27
CA HIS A 77 6.71 0.80 9.01
C HIS A 77 7.49 -0.32 8.33
N ILE A 78 8.82 -0.30 8.43
CA ILE A 78 9.68 -1.37 7.93
C ILE A 78 9.38 -2.66 8.71
N MET A 79 9.36 -2.60 10.04
CA MET A 79 9.04 -3.76 10.90
C MET A 79 7.66 -4.33 10.59
N GLU A 80 6.64 -3.47 10.46
CA GLU A 80 5.28 -3.89 10.11
C GLU A 80 5.25 -4.61 8.75
N ASN A 81 5.99 -4.11 7.75
CA ASN A 81 6.08 -4.74 6.44
C ASN A 81 6.81 -6.10 6.49
N ILE A 82 7.90 -6.20 7.26
CA ILE A 82 8.62 -7.47 7.47
C ILE A 82 7.69 -8.51 8.07
N VAL A 83 6.97 -8.16 9.15
CA VAL A 83 6.04 -9.07 9.82
C VAL A 83 4.93 -9.51 8.87
N TYR A 84 4.39 -8.59 8.07
CA TYR A 84 3.38 -8.94 7.07
C TYR A 84 3.89 -9.95 6.04
N ASN A 85 5.07 -9.72 5.47
CA ASN A 85 5.67 -10.62 4.49
C ASN A 85 6.00 -11.99 5.09
N GLU A 86 6.53 -12.03 6.32
CA GLU A 86 6.82 -13.26 7.04
C GLU A 86 5.55 -14.09 7.28
N LEU A 87 4.44 -13.43 7.66
CA LEU A 87 3.14 -14.10 7.82
C LEU A 87 2.64 -14.68 6.49
N LEU A 88 2.79 -13.96 5.38
CA LEU A 88 2.43 -14.47 4.06
C LEU A 88 3.26 -15.70 3.67
N ILE A 89 4.58 -15.68 3.91
CA ILE A 89 5.49 -16.81 3.62
C ILE A 89 5.11 -18.04 4.44
N ARG A 90 4.72 -17.85 5.71
CA ARG A 90 4.23 -18.92 6.60
C ARG A 90 2.83 -19.44 6.23
N GLY A 91 2.23 -18.93 5.16
CA GLY A 91 0.93 -19.39 4.66
C GLY A 91 -0.27 -18.76 5.38
N TYR A 92 -0.08 -17.76 6.24
CA TYR A 92 -1.20 -17.02 6.80
C TYR A 92 -1.90 -16.22 5.69
N LYS A 93 -3.17 -16.52 5.49
CA LYS A 93 -3.99 -15.84 4.49
C LYS A 93 -4.64 -14.63 5.13
N PHE A 94 -4.18 -13.44 4.75
CA PHE A 94 -5.03 -12.27 4.83
C PHE A 94 -6.10 -12.40 3.74
N PRO A 95 -7.36 -11.95 3.97
CA PRO A 95 -8.44 -12.06 2.99
C PRO A 95 -8.14 -11.18 1.77
N PHE A 96 -7.32 -11.70 0.87
CA PHE A 96 -7.14 -11.24 -0.49
C PHE A 96 -7.36 -12.48 -1.35
N GLU A 97 -8.51 -12.46 -2.01
CA GLU A 97 -9.07 -13.54 -2.79
C GLU A 97 -8.17 -13.78 -4.00
N ARG A 98 -7.42 -14.90 -4.00
CA ARG A 98 -6.75 -15.37 -5.21
C ARG A 98 -7.81 -15.94 -6.14
N ARG A 99 -8.09 -15.24 -7.24
CA ARG A 99 -8.53 -15.86 -8.49
C ARG A 99 -7.42 -15.70 -9.50
#